data_AF-A0AAU2SWB6-F1
#
_entry.id   AF-A0AAU2SWB6-F1
#
_cell.length_a   1.000
_cell.length_b   1.000
_cell.length_c   1.000
_cell.angle_alpha   90.00
_cell.angle_beta   90.00
_cell.angle_gamma   90.00
#
_symmetry.space_group_name_H-M   'P 1'
#
loop_
_entity.id
_entity.type
_entity.pdbx_description
1 polymer ?
#
loop_
_entity_poly.entity_id
_entity_poly.type
_entity_poly.pdbx_seq_one_letter_code
_entity_poly.pdbx_strand_id
1 'polypeptide(L)'
;MTDQPPSPPPPPGFGPPPPPYAPPPYAPQPQPQPQPQPQPQPQHYAPQYAPQAEPPPGPEFLAVDKHNSVVVDAAGVAFEMYDITVEFPWPEVRSVHYRASPNGKALMVAVVHVDGRVYECVVTAKPRERLQGWFAQLAWVLGHYRPTGY
;
A
#
# COMPACT_ATOMS: atom_id res chain seq x y z
N MET A 1 43.32 37.75 47.23
CA MET A 1 43.88 37.02 46.07
C MET A 1 45.29 36.62 46.48
N THR A 2 45.67 35.35 46.61
CA THR A 2 45.58 34.23 45.65
C THR A 2 45.65 32.90 46.40
N ASP A 3 44.65 32.03 46.20
CA ASP A 3 44.68 30.63 46.61
C ASP A 3 45.36 29.83 45.48
N GLN A 4 46.53 29.25 45.75
CA GLN A 4 47.33 28.51 44.78
C GLN A 4 47.12 27.00 45.02
N PRO A 5 46.59 26.23 44.05
CA PRO A 5 46.37 24.80 44.23
C PRO A 5 47.70 24.02 44.23
N PRO A 6 47.76 22.85 44.90
CA PRO A 6 48.99 22.05 44.99
C PRO A 6 49.36 21.37 43.66
N SER A 7 50.66 21.23 43.41
CA SER A 7 51.24 20.64 42.20
C SER A 7 51.03 19.11 42.10
N PRO A 8 50.93 18.55 40.87
CA PRO A 8 50.79 17.10 40.66
C PRO A 8 52.11 16.32 40.83
N PRO A 9 52.07 14.99 41.10
CA PRO A 9 53.25 14.15 41.23
C PRO A 9 53.94 13.86 39.88
N PRO A 10 55.24 13.51 39.87
CA PRO A 10 55.97 13.21 38.63
C PRO A 10 55.57 11.85 38.02
N PRO A 11 55.72 11.67 36.70
CA PRO A 11 55.40 10.40 36.04
C PRO A 11 56.41 9.28 36.40
N PRO A 12 56.01 7.99 36.34
CA PRO A 12 56.92 6.88 36.57
C PRO A 12 58.00 6.79 35.48
N GLY A 13 59.23 6.44 35.88
CA GLY A 13 60.40 6.35 35.02
C GLY A 13 60.34 5.27 33.94
N PHE A 14 61.07 5.52 32.86
CA PHE A 14 61.23 4.63 31.70
C PHE A 14 61.95 3.32 32.09
N GLY A 15 61.42 2.18 31.63
CA GLY A 15 62.07 0.86 31.72
C GLY A 15 63.27 0.71 30.75
N PRO A 16 64.01 -0.41 30.84
CA PRO A 16 65.23 -0.62 30.04
C PRO A 16 64.94 -0.81 28.54
N PRO A 17 65.91 -0.50 27.64
CA PRO A 17 65.71 -0.62 26.20
C PRO A 17 65.72 -2.09 25.72
N PRO A 18 65.03 -2.42 24.61
CA PRO A 18 65.06 -3.75 24.02
C PRO A 18 66.40 -4.08 23.32
N PRO A 19 66.75 -5.36 23.15
CA PRO A 19 68.00 -5.79 22.51
C PRO A 19 68.00 -5.56 20.98
N PRO A 20 69.19 -5.51 20.35
CA PRO A 20 69.31 -5.26 18.91
C PRO A 20 68.89 -6.46 18.06
N TYR A 21 68.21 -6.18 16.95
CA TYR A 21 67.72 -7.16 15.98
C TYR A 21 68.86 -7.83 15.18
N ALA A 22 68.81 -9.15 15.03
CA ALA A 22 69.53 -9.89 14.00
C ALA A 22 68.65 -10.05 12.73
N PRO A 23 69.22 -10.05 11.51
CA PRO A 23 68.44 -10.22 10.30
C PRO A 23 68.03 -11.70 10.08
N PRO A 24 66.77 -11.98 9.68
CA PRO A 24 66.34 -13.33 9.30
C PRO A 24 66.82 -13.71 7.88
N PRO A 25 66.92 -15.02 7.56
CA PRO A 25 67.38 -15.48 6.25
C PRO A 25 66.34 -15.23 5.15
N TYR A 26 66.81 -15.11 3.92
CA TYR A 26 66.00 -14.89 2.72
C TYR A 26 64.90 -15.95 2.57
N ALA A 27 63.65 -15.52 2.59
CA ALA A 27 62.49 -16.34 2.25
C ALA A 27 62.31 -16.41 0.72
N PRO A 28 61.81 -17.55 0.17
CA PRO A 28 61.59 -17.71 -1.26
C PRO A 28 60.44 -16.81 -1.77
N GLN A 29 60.57 -16.35 -3.01
CA GLN A 29 59.57 -15.47 -3.66
C GLN A 29 58.19 -16.14 -3.76
N PRO A 30 57.09 -15.37 -3.58
CA PRO A 30 55.73 -15.90 -3.72
C PRO A 30 55.40 -16.22 -5.17
N GLN A 31 54.83 -17.41 -5.40
CA GLN A 31 54.20 -17.76 -6.68
C GLN A 31 52.92 -16.94 -6.89
N PRO A 32 52.55 -16.58 -8.13
CA PRO A 32 51.31 -15.89 -8.41
C PRO A 32 50.11 -16.78 -8.04
N GLN A 33 49.28 -16.29 -7.10
CA GLN A 33 48.03 -16.96 -6.75
C GLN A 33 47.03 -16.85 -7.92
N PRO A 34 46.24 -17.90 -8.20
CA PRO A 34 45.14 -17.79 -9.15
C PRO A 34 44.09 -16.80 -8.61
N GLN A 35 43.62 -15.90 -9.48
CA GLN A 35 42.59 -14.94 -9.14
C GLN A 35 41.30 -15.68 -8.72
N PRO A 36 40.59 -15.22 -7.68
CA PRO A 36 39.31 -15.79 -7.31
C PRO A 36 38.32 -15.60 -8.47
N GLN A 37 37.72 -16.70 -8.91
CA GLN A 37 36.58 -16.63 -9.83
C GLN A 37 35.44 -15.87 -9.15
N PRO A 38 34.70 -15.00 -9.87
CA PRO A 38 33.57 -14.31 -9.29
C PRO A 38 32.54 -15.35 -8.84
N GLN A 39 32.27 -15.38 -7.54
CA GLN A 39 31.13 -16.13 -7.02
C GLN A 39 29.85 -15.53 -7.62
N PRO A 40 28.92 -16.35 -8.15
CA PRO A 40 27.62 -15.83 -8.55
C PRO A 40 26.96 -15.24 -7.30
N GLN A 41 26.75 -13.93 -7.33
CA GLN A 41 25.95 -13.26 -6.31
C GLN A 41 24.58 -13.94 -6.29
N PRO A 42 23.98 -14.22 -5.10
CA PRO A 42 22.60 -14.62 -5.04
C PRO A 42 21.81 -13.51 -5.73
N GLN A 43 21.22 -13.84 -6.88
CA GLN A 43 20.30 -12.93 -7.55
C GLN A 43 19.23 -12.62 -6.50
N HIS A 44 19.21 -11.37 -6.03
CA HIS A 44 18.03 -10.83 -5.40
C HIS A 44 16.92 -11.00 -6.42
N TYR A 45 16.18 -12.10 -6.29
CA TYR A 45 14.87 -12.21 -6.85
C TYR A 45 14.11 -11.06 -6.21
N ALA A 46 14.03 -9.94 -6.93
CA ALA A 46 12.92 -9.03 -6.76
C ALA A 46 11.67 -9.93 -6.73
N PRO A 47 10.73 -9.74 -5.78
CA PRO A 47 9.49 -10.48 -5.82
C PRO A 47 8.91 -10.28 -7.21
N GLN A 48 8.99 -11.32 -8.02
CA GLN A 48 8.33 -11.38 -9.29
C GLN A 48 6.87 -11.43 -8.86
N TYR A 49 6.22 -10.27 -8.83
CA TYR A 49 4.77 -10.19 -8.78
C TYR A 49 4.33 -10.96 -10.00
N ALA A 50 4.13 -12.28 -9.84
CA ALA A 50 3.31 -13.03 -10.74
C ALA A 50 2.04 -12.18 -10.89
N PRO A 51 1.55 -11.92 -12.11
CA PRO A 51 0.27 -11.25 -12.26
C PRO A 51 -0.69 -12.05 -11.37
N GLN A 52 -1.13 -11.44 -10.26
CA GLN A 52 -2.19 -12.03 -9.46
C GLN A 52 -3.29 -12.21 -10.47
N ALA A 53 -3.63 -13.47 -10.76
CA ALA A 53 -4.73 -13.77 -11.66
C ALA A 53 -5.88 -12.91 -11.18
N GLU A 54 -6.29 -11.95 -12.02
CA GLU A 54 -7.40 -11.08 -11.70
C GLU A 54 -8.54 -12.02 -11.29
N PRO A 55 -9.12 -11.85 -10.09
CA PRO A 55 -10.24 -12.69 -9.70
C PRO A 55 -11.24 -12.67 -10.85
N PRO A 56 -11.82 -13.82 -11.23
CA PRO A 56 -12.74 -13.88 -12.36
C PRO A 56 -13.74 -12.74 -12.23
N PRO A 57 -13.98 -11.96 -13.31
CA PRO A 57 -14.75 -10.73 -13.22
C PRO A 57 -16.10 -11.07 -12.60
N GLY A 58 -16.29 -10.57 -11.38
CA GLY A 58 -17.54 -10.73 -10.67
C GLY A 58 -18.63 -9.89 -11.33
N PRO A 59 -19.86 -9.98 -10.83
CA PRO A 59 -20.94 -9.16 -11.36
C PRO A 59 -20.62 -7.67 -11.21
N GLU A 60 -20.97 -6.86 -12.20
CA GLU A 60 -20.77 -5.41 -12.15
C GLU A 60 -22.10 -4.67 -12.31
N PHE A 61 -22.21 -3.55 -11.64
CA PHE A 61 -23.26 -2.57 -11.83
C PHE A 61 -22.69 -1.22 -12.26
N LEU A 62 -23.28 -0.65 -13.30
CA LEU A 62 -22.95 0.68 -13.81
C LEU A 62 -24.23 1.50 -14.02
N ALA A 63 -24.29 2.66 -13.37
CA ALA A 63 -25.29 3.68 -13.64
C ALA A 63 -24.59 4.99 -13.98
N VAL A 64 -24.93 5.58 -15.13
CA VAL A 64 -24.33 6.82 -15.63
C VAL A 64 -25.42 7.78 -16.07
N ASP A 65 -25.25 9.06 -15.74
CA ASP A 65 -25.98 10.17 -16.34
C ASP A 65 -25.03 11.21 -16.96
N LYS A 66 -25.50 12.45 -17.17
CA LYS A 66 -24.70 13.49 -17.81
C LYS A 66 -23.49 13.95 -16.96
N HIS A 67 -23.60 13.87 -15.64
CA HIS A 67 -22.63 14.46 -14.71
C HIS A 67 -22.12 13.48 -13.66
N ASN A 68 -22.87 12.39 -13.43
CA ASN A 68 -22.61 11.49 -12.33
C ASN A 68 -22.58 10.04 -12.81
N SER A 69 -21.77 9.24 -12.14
CA SER A 69 -21.80 7.78 -12.29
C SER A 69 -21.67 7.06 -10.95
N VAL A 70 -22.20 5.84 -10.91
CA VAL A 70 -22.04 4.88 -9.83
C VAL A 70 -21.60 3.56 -10.44
N VAL A 71 -20.46 3.05 -9.99
CA VAL A 71 -19.93 1.72 -10.31
C VAL A 71 -19.95 0.87 -9.04
N VAL A 72 -20.35 -0.40 -9.17
CA VAL A 72 -20.19 -1.40 -8.11
C VAL A 72 -19.64 -2.69 -8.72
N ASP A 73 -18.47 -3.10 -8.28
CA ASP A 73 -17.71 -4.21 -8.85
C ASP A 73 -16.91 -4.95 -7.76
N ALA A 74 -15.95 -5.78 -8.16
CA ALA A 74 -15.10 -6.54 -7.24
C ALA A 74 -14.13 -5.68 -6.42
N ALA A 75 -13.78 -4.48 -6.89
CA ALA A 75 -12.92 -3.55 -6.18
C ALA A 75 -13.70 -2.82 -5.08
N GLY A 76 -14.96 -2.44 -5.35
CA GLY A 76 -15.77 -1.72 -4.38
C GLY A 76 -16.96 -0.97 -4.98
N VAL A 77 -17.18 0.23 -4.45
CA VAL A 77 -18.14 1.20 -5.00
C VAL A 77 -17.38 2.43 -5.44
N ALA A 78 -17.63 2.94 -6.64
CA ALA A 78 -17.07 4.20 -7.10
C ALA A 78 -18.18 5.19 -7.46
N PHE A 79 -18.01 6.44 -7.02
CA PHE A 79 -18.85 7.56 -7.39
C PHE A 79 -18.05 8.54 -8.25
N GLU A 80 -18.65 8.97 -9.35
CA GLU A 80 -18.21 10.15 -10.08
C GLU A 80 -19.28 11.22 -9.93
N MET A 81 -18.87 12.42 -9.54
CA MET A 81 -19.76 13.57 -9.34
C MET A 81 -19.07 14.84 -9.87
N TYR A 82 -19.50 15.33 -11.03
CA TYR A 82 -18.95 16.57 -11.62
C TYR A 82 -17.41 16.59 -11.65
N ASP A 83 -16.80 15.56 -12.25
CA ASP A 83 -15.34 15.35 -12.36
C ASP A 83 -14.61 15.01 -11.05
N ILE A 84 -15.33 14.83 -9.95
CA ILE A 84 -14.77 14.30 -8.70
C ILE A 84 -15.06 12.80 -8.63
N THR A 85 -14.01 11.99 -8.70
CA THR A 85 -14.08 10.55 -8.46
C THR A 85 -13.76 10.23 -7.02
N VAL A 86 -14.60 9.39 -6.39
CA VAL A 86 -14.38 8.85 -5.05
C VAL A 86 -14.59 7.35 -5.11
N GLU A 87 -13.59 6.60 -4.67
CA GLU A 87 -13.59 5.14 -4.66
C GLU A 87 -13.68 4.65 -3.22
N PHE A 88 -14.53 3.64 -3.00
CA PHE A 88 -14.77 3.02 -1.71
C PHE A 88 -14.51 1.52 -1.83
N PRO A 89 -13.29 1.05 -1.51
CA PRO A 89 -12.95 -0.36 -1.46
C PRO A 89 -13.87 -1.12 -0.51
N TRP A 90 -14.22 -2.38 -0.82
CA TRP A 90 -15.10 -3.18 0.06
C TRP A 90 -14.70 -3.21 1.55
N PRO A 91 -13.40 -3.30 1.93
CA PRO A 91 -12.99 -3.23 3.34
C PRO A 91 -13.35 -1.93 4.06
N GLU A 92 -13.54 -0.84 3.31
CA GLU A 92 -13.87 0.49 3.81
C GLU A 92 -15.39 0.78 3.80
N VAL A 93 -16.16 -0.06 3.13
CA VAL A 93 -17.62 0.05 3.03
C VAL A 93 -18.28 -0.70 4.19
N ARG A 94 -18.91 0.05 5.10
CA ARG A 94 -19.74 -0.52 6.17
C ARG A 94 -21.09 -1.00 5.63
N SER A 95 -21.75 -0.16 4.83
CA SER A 95 -23.01 -0.52 4.19
C SER A 95 -23.27 0.35 2.96
N VAL A 96 -23.92 -0.25 1.97
CA VAL A 96 -24.47 0.49 0.82
C VAL A 96 -25.99 0.56 0.98
N HIS A 97 -26.54 1.76 0.85
CA HIS A 97 -27.97 2.03 0.83
C HIS A 97 -28.33 2.57 -0.54
N TYR A 98 -29.51 2.23 -1.05
CA TYR A 98 -29.98 2.76 -2.31
C TYR A 98 -31.49 2.95 -2.28
N ARG A 99 -31.96 4.02 -2.91
CA ARG A 99 -33.39 4.36 -3.00
C ARG A 99 -33.68 5.14 -4.26
N ALA A 100 -34.97 5.28 -4.57
CA ALA A 100 -35.39 6.19 -5.62
C ALA A 100 -35.36 7.62 -5.08
N SER A 101 -35.04 8.58 -5.93
CA SER A 101 -35.29 9.98 -5.63
C SER A 101 -36.76 10.23 -5.31
N PRO A 102 -37.12 11.30 -4.58
CA PRO A 102 -38.52 11.59 -4.25
C PRO A 102 -39.46 11.67 -5.46
N ASN A 103 -38.94 12.11 -6.62
CA ASN A 103 -39.69 12.15 -7.88
C ASN A 103 -39.65 10.84 -8.69
N GLY A 104 -38.91 9.83 -8.22
CA GLY A 104 -38.76 8.51 -8.85
C GLY A 104 -38.11 8.55 -10.23
N LYS A 105 -37.20 9.50 -10.45
CA LYS A 105 -36.47 9.71 -11.72
C LYS A 105 -34.97 9.55 -11.60
N ALA A 106 -34.45 9.27 -10.40
CA ALA A 106 -33.04 9.04 -10.17
C ALA A 106 -32.83 7.92 -9.17
N LEU A 107 -31.71 7.23 -9.31
CA LEU A 107 -31.15 6.32 -8.33
C LEU A 107 -30.30 7.14 -7.37
N MET A 108 -30.58 7.06 -6.08
CA MET A 108 -29.72 7.60 -5.03
C MET A 108 -28.99 6.42 -4.40
N VAL A 109 -27.66 6.48 -4.36
CA VAL A 109 -26.81 5.48 -3.70
C VAL A 109 -26.02 6.17 -2.62
N ALA A 110 -26.01 5.61 -1.42
CA ALA A 110 -25.25 6.09 -0.30
C ALA A 110 -24.32 5.00 0.24
N VAL A 111 -23.04 5.33 0.38
CA VAL A 111 -22.02 4.51 1.04
C VAL A 111 -21.85 5.03 2.45
N VAL A 112 -22.08 4.16 3.43
CA VAL A 112 -21.64 4.37 4.82
C VAL A 112 -20.24 3.80 4.92
N HIS A 113 -19.28 4.66 5.20
CA HIS A 113 -17.89 4.30 5.35
C HIS A 113 -17.64 3.75 6.77
N VAL A 114 -16.59 2.95 6.95
CA VAL A 114 -16.24 2.35 8.25
C VAL A 114 -15.98 3.38 9.35
N ASP A 115 -15.54 4.59 9.01
CA ASP A 115 -15.37 5.71 9.95
C ASP A 115 -16.68 6.41 10.37
N GLY A 116 -17.82 6.00 9.81
CA GLY A 116 -19.14 6.56 10.08
C GLY A 116 -19.57 7.70 9.16
N ARG A 117 -18.73 8.14 8.22
CA ARG A 117 -19.12 9.11 7.19
C ARG A 117 -20.09 8.49 6.19
N VAL A 118 -20.95 9.32 5.63
CA VAL A 118 -21.90 8.92 4.58
C VAL A 118 -21.64 9.75 3.34
N TYR A 119 -21.47 9.06 2.21
CA TYR A 119 -21.28 9.64 0.90
C TYR A 119 -22.48 9.27 0.04
N GLU A 120 -23.08 10.22 -0.66
CA GLU A 120 -24.26 10.00 -1.50
C GLU A 120 -23.97 10.45 -2.93
N CYS A 121 -24.33 9.62 -3.92
CA CYS A 121 -24.32 9.95 -5.33
C CYS A 121 -25.71 9.71 -5.93
N VAL A 122 -26.13 10.61 -6.83
CA VAL A 122 -27.45 10.59 -7.44
C VAL A 122 -27.31 10.52 -8.95
N VAL A 123 -27.84 9.46 -9.56
CA VAL A 123 -27.78 9.22 -11.01
C VAL A 123 -29.19 9.24 -11.60
N THR A 124 -29.41 10.12 -12.56
CA THR A 124 -30.69 10.30 -13.24
C THR A 124 -31.01 9.12 -14.15
N ALA A 125 -32.18 8.50 -13.97
CA ALA A 125 -32.70 7.42 -14.79
C ALA A 125 -33.71 7.96 -15.82
N LYS A 126 -33.31 7.96 -17.10
CA LYS A 126 -34.21 8.23 -18.23
C LYS A 126 -34.16 7.04 -19.19
N PRO A 127 -35.25 6.27 -19.41
CA PRO A 127 -36.62 6.34 -18.85
C PRO A 127 -36.79 5.71 -17.45
N ARG A 128 -37.98 5.82 -16.83
CA ARG A 128 -38.28 5.28 -15.48
C ARG A 128 -38.10 3.75 -15.37
N GLU A 129 -38.35 3.01 -16.44
CA GLU A 129 -38.09 1.56 -16.49
C GLU A 129 -36.62 1.22 -16.22
N ARG A 130 -35.70 2.10 -16.65
CA ARG A 130 -34.27 1.96 -16.36
C ARG A 130 -34.00 1.93 -14.85
N LEU A 131 -34.74 2.73 -14.08
CA LEU A 131 -34.58 2.76 -12.62
C LEU A 131 -34.94 1.42 -11.98
N GLN A 132 -36.01 0.75 -12.46
CA GLN A 132 -36.38 -0.58 -11.96
C GLN A 132 -35.33 -1.63 -12.33
N GLY A 133 -34.81 -1.61 -13.55
CA GLY A 133 -33.70 -2.47 -13.97
C GLY A 133 -32.46 -2.25 -13.10
N TRP A 134 -32.13 -0.99 -12.80
CA TRP A 134 -31.02 -0.64 -11.91
C TRP A 134 -31.21 -1.17 -10.50
N PHE A 135 -32.40 -1.07 -9.91
CA PHE A 135 -32.66 -1.66 -8.59
C PHE A 135 -32.44 -3.16 -8.55
N ALA A 136 -32.94 -3.88 -9.56
CA ALA A 136 -32.79 -5.33 -9.63
C ALA A 136 -31.32 -5.75 -9.79
N GLN A 137 -30.60 -5.10 -10.71
CA GLN A 137 -29.18 -5.36 -10.94
C GLN A 137 -28.34 -5.00 -9.70
N LEU A 138 -28.53 -3.80 -9.14
CA LEU A 138 -27.79 -3.35 -7.96
C LEU A 138 -28.02 -4.26 -6.75
N ALA A 139 -29.26 -4.71 -6.52
CA ALA A 139 -29.57 -5.66 -5.45
C ALA A 139 -28.81 -6.99 -5.62
N TRP A 140 -28.75 -7.50 -6.86
CA TRP A 140 -28.04 -8.73 -7.18
C TRP A 140 -26.52 -8.59 -7.02
N VAL A 141 -25.93 -7.52 -7.53
CA VAL A 141 -24.49 -7.23 -7.39
C VAL A 141 -24.10 -7.05 -5.93
N LEU A 142 -24.85 -6.25 -5.16
CA LEU A 142 -24.61 -6.07 -3.73
C LEU A 142 -24.78 -7.38 -2.95
N GLY A 143 -25.70 -8.25 -3.36
CA GLY A 143 -25.84 -9.59 -2.78
C GLY A 143 -24.64 -10.51 -3.02
N HIS A 144 -23.87 -10.26 -4.08
CA HIS A 144 -22.67 -11.03 -4.39
C HIS A 144 -21.45 -10.57 -3.57
N TYR A 145 -21.24 -9.26 -3.43
CA TYR A 145 -20.03 -8.73 -2.78
C TYR A 145 -20.19 -8.40 -1.29
N ARG A 146 -21.42 -8.14 -0.80
CA ARG A 146 -21.59 -7.90 0.62
C ARG A 146 -21.33 -9.20 1.36
N PRO A 147 -20.36 -9.26 2.29
CA PRO A 147 -20.25 -10.40 3.17
C PRO A 147 -21.53 -10.45 4.01
N THR A 148 -22.29 -11.53 3.85
CA THR A 148 -23.32 -11.95 4.83
C THR A 148 -22.71 -11.77 6.22
N GLY A 149 -23.36 -10.96 7.04
CA GLY A 149 -22.78 -10.32 8.22
C GLY A 149 -21.98 -11.23 9.15
N TYR A 150 -20.92 -10.65 9.71
CA TYR A 150 -20.35 -11.08 10.98
C TYR A 150 -21.01 -10.31 12.12
#